data_AF-A0A9Q4D0I4-F1
#
_entry.id   AF-A0A9Q4D0I4-F1
#
_cell.length_a   1.000
_cell.length_b   1.000
_cell.length_c   1.000
_cell.angle_alpha   90.00
_cell.angle_beta   90.00
_cell.angle_gamma   90.00
#
_symmetry.space_group_name_H-M   'P 1'
#
loop_
_entity.id
_entity.type
_entity.pdbx_description
1 polymer ?
#
loop_
_entity_poly.entity_id
_entity_poly.type
_entity_poly.pdbx_seq_one_letter_code
_entity_poly.pdbx_strand_id
1 'polypeptide(L)'
;MSATGVLSDTRMLNATQQQVRQARRLSDELTDAEPRSTEVKVEVDGHETLTVPPQLAHLLREMIEVVAEGGSVSLTTVPEDVTTTVAARMLDMSRPTLMKLVRSGEIPSHKVGSHTRLRSADVMDHKKRRLAERKAAFRELLDMEAELGVDD
;
A
#
# COMPACT_ATOMS: atom_id res chain seq x y z
N MET A 1 24.75 7.83 -21.30
CA MET A 1 23.53 7.03 -21.51
C MET A 1 22.53 7.44 -20.45
N SER A 2 21.51 8.17 -20.86
CA SER A 2 20.55 8.89 -20.02
C SER A 2 19.70 7.94 -19.18
N ALA A 3 19.72 8.09 -17.86
CA ALA A 3 18.79 7.44 -16.94
C ALA A 3 17.57 8.33 -16.69
N THR A 4 16.94 8.77 -17.78
CA THR A 4 15.67 9.51 -17.74
C THR A 4 14.55 8.52 -18.00
N GLY A 5 13.72 8.29 -16.98
CA GLY A 5 12.44 7.59 -17.12
C GLY A 5 12.44 6.18 -16.56
N VAL A 6 12.26 6.03 -15.25
CA VAL A 6 11.34 5.04 -14.65
C VAL A 6 10.94 5.59 -13.27
N LEU A 7 10.20 6.70 -13.25
CA LEU A 7 9.19 6.83 -12.21
C LEU A 7 7.95 6.22 -12.84
N SER A 8 7.50 5.12 -12.25
CA SER A 8 6.23 4.49 -12.51
C SER A 8 5.15 5.56 -12.69
N ASP A 9 4.28 5.39 -13.70
CA ASP A 9 3.05 6.18 -13.79
C ASP A 9 2.21 5.88 -12.53
N THR A 10 2.41 6.69 -11.48
CA THR A 10 1.55 6.68 -10.31
C THR A 10 0.30 7.43 -10.71
N ARG A 11 -0.77 6.69 -10.99
CA ARG A 11 -2.08 7.27 -11.22
C ARG A 11 -2.78 7.44 -9.88
N MET A 12 -2.87 8.70 -9.44
CA MET A 12 -3.70 9.07 -8.29
C MET A 12 -5.15 9.09 -8.72
N LEU A 13 -5.99 8.33 -8.00
CA LEU A 13 -7.44 8.33 -8.13
C LEU A 13 -8.01 9.05 -6.93
N ASN A 14 -8.49 10.26 -7.16
CA ASN A 14 -9.21 11.04 -6.15
C ASN A 14 -10.70 10.75 -6.31
N ALA A 15 -11.30 10.16 -5.28
CA ALA A 15 -12.72 9.89 -5.28
C ALA A 15 -13.51 11.20 -5.13
N THR A 16 -14.55 11.36 -5.94
CA THR A 16 -15.54 12.42 -5.78
C THR A 16 -16.37 12.17 -4.53
N GLN A 17 -17.03 13.22 -4.00
CA GLN A 17 -17.93 13.06 -2.85
C GLN A 17 -19.08 12.07 -3.11
N GLN A 18 -19.50 11.92 -4.37
CA GLN A 18 -20.49 10.90 -4.73
C GLN A 18 -19.90 9.49 -4.63
N GLN A 19 -18.68 9.28 -5.14
CA GLN A 19 -17.98 8.00 -5.05
C GLN A 19 -17.66 7.62 -3.60
N VAL A 20 -17.26 8.57 -2.74
CA VAL A 20 -17.06 8.33 -1.30
C VAL A 20 -18.36 7.86 -0.63
N ARG A 21 -19.50 8.51 -0.90
CA ARG A 21 -20.80 8.08 -0.35
C ARG A 21 -21.22 6.70 -0.84
N GLN A 22 -20.97 6.38 -2.11
CA GLN A 22 -21.26 5.05 -2.67
C GLN A 22 -20.36 3.99 -2.03
N ALA A 23 -19.07 4.29 -1.87
CA ALA A 23 -18.12 3.39 -1.22
C ALA A 23 -18.49 3.10 0.23
N ARG A 24 -18.94 4.11 1.02
CA ARG A 24 -19.43 3.89 2.39
C ARG A 24 -20.58 2.89 2.45
N ARG A 25 -21.62 3.10 1.63
CA ARG A 25 -22.76 2.17 1.57
C ARG A 25 -22.34 0.74 1.25
N LEU A 26 -21.49 0.59 0.23
CA LEU A 26 -20.95 -0.72 -0.15
C LEU A 26 -20.11 -1.31 0.98
N SER A 27 -19.26 -0.52 1.64
CA SER A 27 -18.42 -0.97 2.76
C SER A 27 -19.26 -1.45 3.95
N ASP A 28 -20.35 -0.76 4.28
CA ASP A 28 -21.27 -1.14 5.35
C ASP A 28 -21.94 -2.48 5.03
N GLU A 29 -22.51 -2.63 3.83
CA GLU A 29 -23.11 -3.88 3.35
C GLU A 29 -22.11 -5.05 3.32
N LEU A 30 -20.86 -4.76 2.99
CA LEU A 30 -19.77 -5.71 2.93
C LEU A 30 -19.25 -6.15 4.31
N THR A 31 -19.43 -5.32 5.34
CA THR A 31 -19.03 -5.59 6.73
C THR A 31 -20.03 -6.52 7.41
N ASP A 32 -21.31 -6.40 7.08
CA ASP A 32 -22.38 -7.27 7.58
C ASP A 32 -22.40 -8.66 6.90
N ALA A 33 -21.69 -8.81 5.78
CA ALA A 33 -21.61 -10.06 5.05
C ALA A 33 -20.50 -10.99 5.58
N GLU A 34 -20.83 -12.27 5.79
CA GLU A 34 -19.85 -13.32 6.11
C GLU A 34 -18.69 -13.31 5.10
N PRO A 35 -17.40 -13.36 5.53
CA PRO A 35 -16.22 -13.24 4.67
C PRO A 35 -16.16 -14.23 3.49
N ARG A 36 -16.93 -15.32 3.58
CA ARG A 36 -17.00 -16.40 2.58
C ARG A 36 -18.10 -16.23 1.53
N SER A 37 -18.98 -15.23 1.66
CA SER A 37 -20.18 -15.09 0.80
C SER A 37 -20.18 -13.86 -0.09
N THR A 38 -19.13 -13.03 -0.07
CA THR A 38 -19.09 -11.85 -0.95
C THR A 38 -18.63 -12.23 -2.35
N GLU A 39 -19.60 -12.42 -3.23
CA GLU A 39 -19.37 -12.53 -4.67
C GLU A 39 -19.42 -11.12 -5.29
N VAL A 40 -18.34 -10.69 -5.93
CA VAL A 40 -18.32 -9.43 -6.69
C VAL A 40 -18.62 -9.74 -8.15
N LYS A 41 -19.68 -9.14 -8.68
CA LYS A 41 -20.07 -9.24 -10.08
C LYS A 41 -19.91 -7.88 -10.76
N VAL A 42 -19.34 -7.89 -11.96
CA VAL A 42 -19.22 -6.70 -12.80
C VAL A 42 -20.08 -6.90 -14.03
N GLU A 43 -20.95 -5.94 -14.30
CA GLU A 43 -21.74 -5.91 -15.51
C GLU A 43 -20.97 -5.16 -16.60
N VAL A 44 -20.77 -5.82 -17.75
CA VAL A 44 -20.13 -5.26 -18.93
C VAL A 44 -21.21 -5.00 -19.97
N ASP A 45 -21.27 -3.74 -20.43
CA ASP A 45 -22.18 -3.26 -21.48
C ASP A 45 -23.67 -3.59 -21.27
N GLY A 46 -24.12 -3.79 -20.03
CA GLY A 46 -25.53 -4.01 -19.71
C GLY A 46 -26.08 -5.40 -20.04
N HIS A 47 -25.20 -6.33 -20.45
CA HIS A 47 -25.62 -7.60 -21.04
C HIS A 47 -24.85 -8.81 -20.49
N GLU A 48 -23.58 -8.63 -20.13
CA GLU A 48 -22.74 -9.71 -19.63
C GLU A 48 -22.35 -9.46 -18.18
N THR A 49 -22.55 -10.45 -17.31
CA THR A 49 -22.09 -10.38 -15.91
C THR A 49 -20.88 -11.28 -15.73
N LEU A 50 -19.75 -10.66 -15.38
CA LEU A 50 -18.50 -11.36 -15.07
C LEU A 50 -18.34 -11.49 -13.57
N THR A 51 -18.01 -12.70 -13.11
CA THR A 51 -17.71 -12.94 -11.70
C THR A 51 -16.24 -12.65 -11.45
N VAL A 52 -15.95 -11.77 -10.50
CA VAL A 52 -14.59 -11.39 -10.14
C VAL A 52 -13.98 -12.51 -9.27
N PRO A 53 -12.78 -13.02 -9.62
CA PRO A 53 -12.11 -14.02 -8.80
C PRO A 53 -11.89 -13.55 -7.35
N PRO A 54 -11.91 -14.46 -6.35
CA PRO A 54 -11.84 -14.08 -4.94
C PRO A 54 -10.67 -13.17 -4.56
N GLN A 55 -9.49 -13.39 -5.16
CA GLN A 55 -8.28 -12.60 -4.91
C GLN A 55 -8.44 -11.16 -5.40
N LEU A 56 -9.08 -10.96 -6.56
CA LEU A 56 -9.37 -9.62 -7.09
C LEU A 56 -10.50 -8.95 -6.31
N ALA A 57 -11.50 -9.72 -5.88
CA ALA A 57 -12.59 -9.21 -5.05
C ALA A 57 -12.07 -8.66 -3.70
N HIS A 58 -11.06 -9.31 -3.11
CA HIS A 58 -10.41 -8.81 -1.89
C HIS A 58 -9.71 -7.46 -2.12
N LEU A 59 -8.97 -7.31 -3.23
CA LEU A 59 -8.34 -6.04 -3.58
C LEU A 59 -9.36 -4.90 -3.78
N LEU A 60 -10.50 -5.20 -4.42
CA LEU A 60 -11.57 -4.24 -4.60
C LEU A 60 -12.18 -3.81 -3.26
N ARG A 61 -12.32 -4.73 -2.30
CA ARG A 61 -12.81 -4.41 -0.95
C ARG A 61 -11.87 -3.44 -0.24
N GLU A 62 -10.57 -3.75 -0.18
CA GLU A 62 -9.58 -2.84 0.44
C GLU A 62 -9.63 -1.45 -0.21
N MET A 63 -9.79 -1.38 -1.53
CA MET A 63 -9.91 -0.10 -2.24
C MET A 63 -11.21 0.65 -1.86
N ILE A 64 -12.34 -0.05 -1.77
CA ILE A 64 -13.63 0.54 -1.37
C ILE A 64 -13.54 1.10 0.06
N GLU A 65 -12.93 0.37 0.99
CA GLU A 65 -12.72 0.82 2.38
C GLU A 65 -11.90 2.12 2.42
N VAL A 66 -10.76 2.17 1.72
CA VAL A 66 -9.93 3.38 1.63
C VAL A 66 -10.73 4.57 1.08
N VAL A 67 -11.55 4.35 0.06
CA VAL A 67 -12.39 5.41 -0.53
C VAL A 67 -13.53 5.82 0.41
N ALA A 68 -14.13 4.87 1.14
CA ALA A 68 -15.19 5.13 2.10
C ALA A 68 -14.72 6.04 3.25
N GLU A 69 -13.48 5.87 3.69
CA GLU A 69 -12.82 6.73 4.68
C GLU A 69 -12.50 8.15 4.15
N GLY A 70 -12.70 8.40 2.85
CA GLY A 70 -12.32 9.66 2.18
C GLY A 70 -10.84 9.70 1.78
N GLY A 71 -10.17 8.55 1.79
CA GLY A 71 -8.79 8.40 1.35
C GLY A 71 -8.63 8.55 -0.17
N SER A 72 -7.38 8.67 -0.60
CA SER A 72 -7.00 8.63 -2.03
C SER A 72 -6.34 7.29 -2.34
N VAL A 73 -6.62 6.77 -3.54
CA VAL A 73 -6.05 5.49 -4.00
C VAL A 73 -5.00 5.79 -5.06
N SER A 74 -3.81 5.20 -4.91
CA SER A 74 -2.72 5.35 -5.87
C SER A 74 -2.42 4.01 -6.53
N LEU A 75 -2.55 3.92 -7.85
CA LEU A 75 -2.14 2.74 -8.61
C LEU A 75 -0.75 2.99 -9.19
N THR A 76 0.21 2.14 -8.81
CA THR A 76 1.60 2.27 -9.26
C THR A 76 2.10 0.91 -9.76
N THR A 77 2.59 0.87 -10.99
CA THR A 77 3.34 -0.28 -11.51
C THR A 77 4.76 -0.24 -10.97
N VAL A 78 5.08 -1.08 -9.99
CA VAL A 78 6.44 -1.09 -9.44
C VAL A 78 7.27 -2.08 -10.27
N PRO A 79 8.41 -1.65 -10.87
CA PRO A 79 9.29 -2.58 -11.58
C PRO A 79 9.75 -3.67 -10.61
N GLU A 80 10.05 -4.88 -11.11
CA GLU A 80 10.54 -5.97 -10.27
C GLU A 80 11.79 -5.55 -9.47
N ASP A 81 12.70 -4.86 -10.14
CA ASP A 81 13.92 -4.31 -9.56
C ASP A 81 13.97 -2.79 -9.58
N VAL A 82 14.43 -2.22 -8.47
CA VAL A 82 14.69 -0.79 -8.31
C VAL A 82 16.17 -0.51 -8.08
N THR A 83 16.60 0.68 -8.51
CA THR A 83 17.93 1.19 -8.14
C THR A 83 17.96 1.57 -6.67
N THR A 84 19.15 1.60 -6.07
CA THR A 84 19.35 2.09 -4.70
C THR A 84 18.89 3.53 -4.50
N THR A 85 18.91 4.38 -5.53
CA THR A 85 18.37 5.75 -5.44
C THR A 85 16.84 5.76 -5.41
N VAL A 86 16.20 4.92 -6.23
CA VAL A 86 14.72 4.80 -6.24
C VAL A 86 14.23 4.18 -4.94
N ALA A 87 14.86 3.09 -4.48
CA ALA A 87 14.52 2.46 -3.20
C ALA A 87 14.67 3.43 -2.02
N ALA A 88 15.72 4.24 -1.98
CA ALA A 88 15.91 5.23 -0.92
C ALA A 88 14.79 6.27 -0.89
N ARG A 89 14.34 6.71 -2.08
CA ARG A 89 13.18 7.60 -2.22
C ARG A 89 11.89 6.94 -1.78
N MET A 90 11.66 5.68 -2.16
CA MET A 90 10.47 4.91 -1.75
C MET A 90 10.38 4.75 -0.23
N LEU A 91 11.53 4.64 0.45
CA LEU A 91 11.62 4.52 1.90
C LEU A 91 11.73 5.85 2.64
N ASP A 92 11.61 6.98 1.93
CA ASP A 92 11.69 8.32 2.50
C ASP A 92 13.00 8.55 3.30
N MET A 93 14.13 8.05 2.78
CA MET A 93 15.44 8.13 3.44
C MET A 93 16.59 8.44 2.46
N SER A 94 17.74 8.81 3.02
CA SER A 94 18.94 9.03 2.22
C SER A 94 19.48 7.72 1.64
N ARG A 95 20.08 7.77 0.45
CA ARG A 95 20.78 6.62 -0.13
C ARG A 95 21.88 6.07 0.78
N PRO A 96 22.73 6.87 1.45
CA PRO A 96 23.68 6.35 2.43
C PRO A 96 23.02 5.55 3.55
N THR A 97 21.86 5.99 4.04
CA THR A 97 21.09 5.24 5.05
C THR A 97 20.62 3.90 4.51
N LEU A 98 19.99 3.87 3.33
CA LEU A 98 19.59 2.62 2.67
C LEU A 98 20.78 1.67 2.53
N MET A 99 21.94 2.17 2.08
CA MET A 99 23.13 1.34 1.89
C MET A 99 23.68 0.75 3.20
N LYS A 100 23.41 1.36 4.37
CA LYS A 100 23.72 0.75 5.66
C LYS A 100 22.84 -0.48 5.89
N LEU A 101 21.54 -0.38 5.63
CA LEU A 101 20.56 -1.48 5.77
C LEU A 101 20.86 -2.63 4.80
N VAL A 102 21.27 -2.30 3.58
CA VAL A 102 21.70 -3.30 2.58
C VAL A 102 22.96 -4.03 3.04
N ARG A 103 23.95 -3.30 3.58
CA ARG A 103 25.19 -3.91 4.09
C ARG A 103 24.98 -4.75 5.34
N SER A 104 24.00 -4.43 6.18
CA SER A 104 23.62 -5.25 7.34
C SER A 104 22.76 -6.47 6.97
N GLY A 105 22.35 -6.59 5.70
CA GLY A 105 21.47 -7.68 5.24
C GLY A 105 19.99 -7.50 5.59
N GLU A 106 19.61 -6.34 6.15
CA GLU A 106 18.23 -6.05 6.53
C GLU A 106 17.32 -5.83 5.31
N ILE A 107 17.89 -5.35 4.20
CA ILE A 107 17.21 -5.28 2.91
C ILE A 107 18.08 -6.02 1.89
N PRO A 108 17.59 -7.15 1.33
CA PRO A 108 18.30 -7.88 0.30
C PRO A 108 18.65 -7.00 -0.91
N SER A 109 19.79 -7.30 -1.52
CA SER A 109 20.19 -6.69 -2.79
C SER A 109 20.96 -7.69 -3.63
N HIS A 110 20.92 -7.48 -4.94
CA HIS A 110 21.63 -8.31 -5.90
C HIS A 110 22.32 -7.43 -6.96
N LYS A 111 23.16 -8.07 -7.77
CA LYS A 111 23.83 -7.44 -8.89
C LYS A 111 23.08 -7.72 -10.19
N VAL A 112 22.85 -6.67 -10.96
CA VAL A 112 22.40 -6.74 -12.35
C VAL A 112 23.46 -6.06 -13.20
N GLY A 113 24.27 -6.88 -13.86
CA GLY A 113 25.57 -6.45 -14.39
C GLY A 113 26.44 -5.85 -13.27
N SER A 114 26.99 -4.66 -13.49
CA SER A 114 27.85 -3.99 -12.49
C SER A 114 27.07 -3.26 -11.38
N HIS A 115 25.77 -3.08 -11.55
CA HIS A 115 24.99 -2.23 -10.64
C HIS A 115 24.25 -3.04 -9.57
N THR A 116 24.18 -2.47 -8.37
CA THR A 116 23.32 -3.01 -7.30
C THR A 116 21.86 -2.65 -7.58
N ARG A 117 20.99 -3.64 -7.41
CA ARG A 117 19.53 -3.56 -7.48
C ARG A 117 18.93 -4.14 -6.22
N LEU A 118 17.70 -3.73 -5.93
CA LEU A 118 16.89 -4.28 -4.85
C LEU A 118 15.57 -4.70 -5.47
N ARG A 119 15.01 -5.83 -5.02
CA ARG A 119 13.65 -6.18 -5.40
C ARG A 119 12.68 -5.20 -4.78
N SER A 120 11.74 -4.73 -5.56
CA SER A 120 10.74 -3.78 -5.09
C SER A 120 9.87 -4.35 -3.97
N ALA A 121 9.58 -5.65 -4.02
CA ALA A 121 8.85 -6.34 -2.96
C ALA A 121 9.58 -6.22 -1.60
N ASP A 122 10.86 -6.54 -1.56
CA ASP A 122 11.67 -6.46 -0.34
C ASP A 122 11.73 -5.03 0.24
N VAL A 123 11.83 -4.03 -0.65
CA VAL A 123 11.79 -2.61 -0.25
C VAL A 123 10.42 -2.25 0.35
N MET A 124 9.33 -2.68 -0.26
CA MET A 124 7.98 -2.40 0.23
C MET A 124 7.66 -3.12 1.54
N ASP A 125 8.13 -4.35 1.70
CA ASP A 125 7.94 -5.12 2.94
C ASP A 125 8.70 -4.48 4.10
N HIS A 126 9.92 -3.98 3.86
CA HIS A 126 10.64 -3.16 4.85
C HIS A 126 9.84 -1.91 5.23
N LYS A 127 9.24 -1.19 4.26
CA LYS A 127 8.40 -0.01 4.53
C LYS A 127 7.19 -0.37 5.40
N LYS A 128 6.50 -1.47 5.09
CA LYS A 128 5.34 -1.96 5.84
C LYS A 128 5.72 -2.31 7.28
N ARG A 129 6.81 -3.06 7.48
CA ARG A 129 7.31 -3.42 8.82
C ARG A 129 7.63 -2.17 9.65
N ARG A 130 8.36 -1.21 9.07
CA ARG A 130 8.70 0.07 9.72
C ARG A 130 7.45 0.87 10.12
N LEU A 131 6.42 0.87 9.27
CA LEU A 131 5.16 1.54 9.57
C LEU A 131 4.42 0.84 10.72
N ALA A 132 4.39 -0.49 10.72
CA ALA A 132 3.78 -1.27 11.80
C ALA A 132 4.50 -1.04 13.14
N GLU A 133 5.83 -1.05 13.16
CA GLU A 133 6.65 -0.72 14.34
C GLU A 133 6.34 0.68 14.88
N ARG A 134 6.26 1.69 14.00
CA ARG A 134 5.90 3.06 14.38
C ARG A 134 4.51 3.15 14.98
N LYS A 135 3.52 2.48 14.36
CA LYS A 135 2.14 2.43 14.88
C LYS A 135 2.07 1.74 16.25
N ALA A 136 2.83 0.65 16.43
CA ALA A 136 2.89 -0.06 17.70
C ALA A 136 3.49 0.82 18.81
N ALA A 137 4.63 1.46 18.56
CA ALA A 137 5.26 2.38 19.50
C ALA A 137 4.36 3.59 19.84
N PHE A 138 3.64 4.12 18.85
CA PHE A 138 2.68 5.20 19.10
C PHE A 138 1.52 4.75 19.99
N ARG A 139 1.01 3.53 19.78
CA ARG A 139 -0.04 2.96 20.63
C ARG A 139 0.45 2.77 22.07
N GLU A 140 1.67 2.25 22.24
CA GLU A 140 2.29 2.08 23.56
C GLU A 140 2.39 3.42 24.32
N LEU A 141 2.74 4.52 23.63
CA LEU A 141 2.75 5.85 24.23
C LEU A 141 1.36 6.33 24.67
N LEU A 142 0.32 6.07 23.87
CA LEU A 142 -1.06 6.42 24.21
C LEU A 142 -1.58 5.59 25.38
N ASP A 143 -1.24 4.30 25.42
CA ASP A 143 -1.63 3.40 26.52
C ASP A 143 -0.97 3.86 27.83
N MET A 144 0.31 4.27 27.79
CA MET A 144 1.00 4.87 28.94
C MET A 144 0.34 6.18 29.40
N GLU A 145 -0.11 7.03 28.47
CA GLU A 145 -0.81 8.28 28.79
C GLU A 145 -2.17 8.02 29.46
N ALA A 146 -2.91 7.02 28.97
CA ALA A 146 -4.17 6.58 29.56
C ALA A 146 -3.99 5.96 30.96
N GLU A 147 -2.92 5.20 31.19
CA GLU A 147 -2.59 4.65 32.52
C GLU A 147 -2.15 5.72 33.53
N LEU A 148 -1.55 6.81 33.05
CA LEU A 148 -1.12 7.94 33.89
C LEU A 148 -2.25 8.91 34.24
N GLY A 149 -3.45 8.73 33.68
CA GLY A 149 -4.67 9.44 34.10
C GLY A 149 -4.54 10.95 34.04
N VAL A 150 -4.17 11.50 32.87
CA VAL A 150 -4.31 12.94 32.62
C VAL A 150 -5.76 13.26 32.24
N ASP A 151 -6.67 12.99 33.17
CA ASP A 151 -7.99 13.62 33.20
C ASP A 151 -7.92 14.76 34.23
N ASP A 152 -7.75 15.99 33.73
CA ASP A 152 -8.18 17.23 34.41
C ASP A 152 -9.16 17.97 33.48
#